data_AF-A0A1G6HQ29-F1
#
_entry.id   AF-A0A1G6HQ29-F1
#
_cell.length_a   1.000
_cell.length_b   1.000
_cell.length_c   1.000
_cell.angle_alpha   90.00
_cell.angle_beta   90.00
_cell.angle_gamma   90.00
#
_symmetry.space_group_name_H-M   'P 1'
#
loop_
_entity.id
_entity.type
_entity.pdbx_description
1 polymer ?
#
loop_
_entity_poly.entity_id
_entity_poly.type
_entity_poly.pdbx_seq_one_letter_code
_entity_poly.pdbx_strand_id
1 'polypeptide(L)'
;MILRRRGSFPAFVASTILAATVLTGCGSPQVSPSGTPNATSTGAASFEEAKAVNLEFKTAVADVQKHLFDGEWRVGEYGDVPESCGDGYQFFLRRKLPQGFSFDGQGPERMAELSSWIGANGWQIAPSPTYGEGIDNVVIVAGKPEARVARLDVDLLPGVAAEGTVDVLEIRATSTCEPGDAAGILDQLRGPLTAVPEDTGIPDLESPDATPLFERFEEG
;
A
#
# COMPACT_ATOMS: atom_id res chain seq x y z
N MET A 1 35.79 -44.02 -12.86
CA MET A 1 36.68 -43.45 -11.83
C MET A 1 35.90 -42.37 -11.09
N ILE A 2 35.15 -42.73 -10.05
CA ILE A 2 34.43 -41.78 -9.18
C ILE A 2 34.62 -42.30 -7.75
N LEU A 3 35.38 -41.52 -6.96
CA LEU A 3 35.81 -41.88 -5.61
C LEU A 3 34.70 -41.65 -4.57
N ARG A 4 34.54 -42.66 -3.70
CA ARG A 4 33.86 -42.59 -2.41
C ARG A 4 34.43 -41.47 -1.54
N ARG A 5 33.57 -40.68 -0.87
CA ARG A 5 33.94 -39.95 0.37
C ARG A 5 33.27 -40.60 1.58
N ARG A 6 34.11 -41.23 2.40
CA ARG A 6 33.85 -41.61 3.80
C ARG A 6 33.93 -40.35 4.68
N GLY A 7 33.13 -40.31 5.74
CA GLY A 7 33.04 -39.18 6.66
C GLY A 7 34.11 -39.11 7.74
N SER A 8 33.93 -38.16 8.66
CA SER A 8 34.41 -38.21 10.05
C SER A 8 33.78 -37.07 10.87
N PHE A 9 33.03 -37.40 11.93
CA PHE A 9 33.03 -36.65 13.21
C PHE A 9 34.25 -37.15 14.03
N PRO A 10 34.61 -36.67 15.25
CA PRO A 10 34.08 -35.60 16.13
C PRO A 10 35.19 -34.65 16.67
N ALA A 11 34.87 -33.67 17.53
CA ALA A 11 35.58 -33.40 18.81
C ALA A 11 35.00 -32.18 19.58
N PHE A 12 34.73 -32.42 20.87
CA PHE A 12 34.41 -31.47 21.95
C PHE A 12 35.60 -30.58 22.34
N VAL A 13 35.35 -29.31 22.69
CA VAL A 13 36.12 -28.44 23.61
C VAL A 13 35.20 -27.23 23.97
N ALA A 14 35.15 -26.58 25.13
CA ALA A 14 35.29 -26.90 26.54
C ALA A 14 34.60 -25.74 27.29
N SER A 15 34.13 -26.00 28.50
CA SER A 15 33.45 -25.07 29.40
C SER A 15 34.32 -23.89 29.84
N THR A 16 33.69 -22.73 30.05
CA THR A 16 34.12 -21.76 31.06
C THR A 16 32.93 -21.39 31.93
N ILE A 17 32.96 -21.88 33.16
CA ILE A 17 32.02 -21.54 34.23
C ILE A 17 32.55 -20.25 34.88
N LEU A 18 31.80 -19.14 34.79
CA LEU A 18 31.96 -18.03 35.72
C LEU A 18 30.95 -18.19 36.84
N ALA A 19 31.43 -18.70 37.98
CA ALA A 19 30.73 -18.62 39.25
C ALA A 19 30.97 -17.24 39.85
N ALA A 20 29.93 -16.42 39.93
CA ALA A 20 29.90 -15.22 40.78
C ALA A 20 28.80 -15.41 41.82
N THR A 21 29.20 -15.96 42.97
CA THR A 21 28.41 -15.99 44.19
C THR A 21 28.55 -14.63 44.88
N VAL A 22 27.49 -13.84 44.92
CA VAL A 22 27.40 -12.70 45.85
C VAL A 22 26.08 -12.79 46.62
N LEU A 23 26.27 -13.19 47.88
CA LEU A 23 25.55 -12.86 49.12
C LEU A 23 24.06 -12.48 49.07
N THR A 24 23.32 -13.31 49.80
CA THR A 24 22.03 -13.09 50.45
C THR A 24 21.85 -11.69 51.06
N GLY A 25 20.79 -11.01 50.61
CA GLY A 25 20.13 -9.93 51.33
C GLY A 25 18.61 -10.09 51.19
N CYS A 26 17.96 -10.65 52.21
CA CYS A 26 16.51 -10.60 52.37
C CYS A 26 16.12 -9.18 52.76
N GLY A 27 15.63 -8.39 51.81
CA GLY A 27 15.00 -7.09 52.03
C GLY A 27 13.69 -7.06 51.26
N SER A 28 12.59 -6.74 51.94
CA SER A 28 11.20 -6.74 51.48
C SER A 28 10.98 -6.07 50.11
N PRO A 29 9.97 -6.50 49.32
CA PRO A 29 9.61 -5.83 48.08
C PRO A 29 9.12 -4.41 48.38
N GLN A 30 9.91 -3.42 47.97
CA GLN A 30 9.55 -2.02 48.03
C GLN A 30 8.52 -1.76 46.92
N VAL A 31 7.25 -1.67 47.33
CA VAL A 31 6.16 -1.15 46.50
C VAL A 31 6.45 0.33 46.27
N SER A 32 6.95 0.67 45.09
CA SER A 32 6.97 2.05 44.59
C SER A 32 5.66 2.30 43.82
N PRO A 33 4.81 3.23 44.25
CA PRO A 33 3.64 3.64 43.49
C PRO A 33 4.04 4.79 42.57
N SER A 34 4.41 4.46 41.33
CA SER A 34 4.48 5.45 40.25
C SER A 34 4.09 4.76 38.96
N GLY A 35 2.80 4.82 38.65
CA GLY A 35 2.31 4.42 37.33
C GLY A 35 2.71 5.45 36.29
N THR A 36 3.34 5.01 35.21
CA THR A 36 3.08 5.42 33.81
C THR A 36 3.89 4.52 32.87
N PRO A 37 3.47 4.38 31.59
CA PRO A 37 2.94 3.14 31.06
C PRO A 37 3.98 2.35 30.25
N ASN A 38 3.58 1.14 29.85
CA ASN A 38 4.23 0.34 28.83
C ASN A 38 4.85 1.21 27.72
N ALA A 39 6.17 1.16 27.60
CA ALA A 39 6.85 1.53 26.38
C ALA A 39 6.60 0.43 25.33
N THR A 40 5.39 0.43 24.77
CA THR A 40 5.17 -0.05 23.41
C THR A 40 5.14 1.20 22.53
N SER A 41 6.31 1.80 22.29
CA SER A 41 6.45 2.81 21.23
C SER A 41 6.81 2.10 19.93
N THR A 42 5.84 1.39 19.34
CA THR A 42 5.75 1.31 17.88
C THR A 42 5.30 2.70 17.44
N GLY A 43 6.27 3.54 17.11
CA GLY A 43 6.18 5.01 17.15
C GLY A 43 4.97 5.60 16.43
N ALA A 44 4.42 6.67 17.01
CA ALA A 44 3.53 7.55 16.28
C ALA A 44 4.30 8.10 15.07
N ALA A 45 3.94 7.67 13.85
CA ALA A 45 4.39 8.37 12.65
C ALA A 45 3.96 9.83 12.72
N SER A 46 4.87 10.70 12.32
CA SER A 46 4.58 12.12 12.16
C SER A 46 3.69 12.34 10.93
N PHE A 47 3.00 13.47 10.93
CA PHE A 47 2.18 13.90 9.79
C PHE A 47 3.02 14.04 8.50
N GLU A 48 4.25 14.53 8.60
CA GLU A 48 5.19 14.64 7.47
C GLU A 48 5.61 13.27 6.90
N GLU A 49 5.81 12.27 7.76
CA GLU A 49 6.08 10.90 7.32
C GLU A 49 4.87 10.30 6.60
N ALA A 50 3.65 10.54 7.12
CA ALA A 50 2.42 10.13 6.47
C ALA A 50 2.25 10.78 5.09
N LYS A 51 2.57 12.08 4.97
CA LYS A 51 2.61 12.81 3.70
C LYS A 51 3.59 12.20 2.71
N ALA A 52 4.82 11.94 3.15
CA ALA A 52 5.85 11.35 2.29
C ALA A 52 5.44 9.96 1.77
N VAL A 53 4.90 9.11 2.65
CA VAL A 53 4.36 7.79 2.27
C VAL A 53 3.23 7.93 1.26
N ASN A 54 2.32 8.88 1.48
CA ASN A 54 1.20 9.11 0.59
C ASN A 54 1.64 9.52 -0.82
N LEU A 55 2.59 10.44 -0.90
CA LEU A 55 3.12 10.95 -2.17
C LEU A 55 3.88 9.86 -2.92
N GLU A 56 4.68 9.05 -2.24
CA GLU A 56 5.37 7.90 -2.83
C GLU A 56 4.37 6.87 -3.38
N PHE A 57 3.36 6.52 -2.58
CA PHE A 57 2.26 5.64 -2.97
C PHE A 57 1.51 6.16 -4.22
N LYS A 58 1.09 7.42 -4.22
CA LYS A 58 0.36 8.02 -5.36
C LYS A 58 1.23 8.10 -6.61
N THR A 59 2.52 8.40 -6.47
CA THR A 59 3.46 8.41 -7.59
C THR A 59 3.56 7.04 -8.25
N ALA A 60 3.68 5.97 -7.45
CA ALA A 60 3.73 4.61 -7.98
C ALA A 60 2.46 4.20 -8.72
N VAL A 61 1.28 4.63 -8.25
CA VAL A 61 0.00 4.37 -8.92
C VAL A 61 -0.16 5.22 -10.18
N ALA A 62 0.32 6.47 -10.17
CA ALA A 62 0.32 7.34 -11.34
C ALA A 62 1.16 6.76 -12.48
N ASP A 63 2.30 6.13 -12.20
CA ASP A 63 3.11 5.45 -13.21
C ASP A 63 2.35 4.30 -13.90
N VAL A 64 1.54 3.55 -13.15
CA VAL A 64 0.65 2.51 -13.70
C VAL A 64 -0.42 3.15 -14.59
N GLN A 65 -1.04 4.23 -14.13
CA GLN A 65 -2.04 4.98 -14.92
C GLN A 65 -1.45 5.42 -16.26
N LYS A 66 -0.28 6.06 -16.24
CA LYS A 66 0.42 6.54 -17.46
C LYS A 66 0.69 5.44 -18.47
N HIS A 67 1.04 4.25 -17.97
CA HIS A 67 1.30 3.11 -18.86
C HIS A 67 0.03 2.60 -19.56
N LEU A 68 -1.13 2.69 -18.91
CA LEU A 68 -2.42 2.33 -19.50
C LEU A 68 -3.01 3.45 -20.36
N PHE A 69 -3.07 4.65 -19.79
CA PHE A 69 -3.74 5.82 -20.33
C PHE A 69 -3.24 7.09 -19.62
N ASP A 70 -2.54 7.95 -20.36
CA ASP A 70 -1.91 9.18 -19.86
C ASP A 70 -2.88 10.38 -19.79
N GLY A 71 -4.14 10.20 -20.15
CA GLY A 71 -5.16 11.24 -20.05
C GLY A 71 -5.73 11.39 -18.64
N GLU A 72 -6.78 12.19 -18.51
CA GLU A 72 -7.41 12.43 -17.21
C GLU A 72 -8.20 11.21 -16.73
N TRP A 73 -8.09 10.88 -15.45
CA TRP A 73 -8.81 9.78 -14.81
C TRP A 73 -9.91 10.33 -13.91
N ARG A 74 -11.05 9.64 -13.91
CA ARG A 74 -12.08 9.93 -12.91
C ARG A 74 -11.59 9.55 -11.53
N VAL A 75 -11.72 10.48 -10.59
CA VAL A 75 -11.40 10.25 -9.19
C VAL A 75 -12.60 9.56 -8.51
N GLY A 76 -12.36 8.39 -7.92
CA GLY A 76 -13.36 7.63 -7.15
C GLY A 76 -13.13 7.70 -5.64
N GLU A 77 -11.88 7.54 -5.21
CA GLU A 77 -11.37 7.88 -3.88
C GLU A 77 -10.00 8.52 -4.10
N TYR A 78 -9.75 9.67 -3.47
CA TYR A 78 -8.53 10.44 -3.74
C TYR A 78 -7.29 9.85 -3.06
N GLY A 79 -7.47 9.22 -1.91
CA GLY A 79 -6.43 8.55 -1.14
C GLY A 79 -5.50 9.48 -0.38
N ASP A 80 -6.01 10.60 0.10
CA ASP A 80 -5.38 11.52 1.06
C ASP A 80 -5.75 11.21 2.52
N VAL A 81 -6.91 10.59 2.75
CA VAL A 81 -7.40 10.30 4.10
C VAL A 81 -6.75 9.02 4.63
N PRO A 82 -6.07 9.05 5.79
CA PRO A 82 -5.50 7.85 6.40
C PRO A 82 -6.61 6.96 6.97
N GLU A 83 -6.47 5.66 6.75
CA GLU A 83 -7.32 4.61 7.31
C GLU A 83 -6.51 3.75 8.28
N SER A 84 -7.14 3.25 9.34
CA SER A 84 -6.48 2.34 10.29
C SER A 84 -6.21 0.97 9.66
N CYS A 85 -5.01 0.43 9.90
CA CYS A 85 -4.65 -0.95 9.54
C CYS A 85 -3.83 -1.56 10.69
N GLY A 86 -4.32 -2.65 11.32
CA GLY A 86 -3.64 -3.21 12.50
C GLY A 86 -3.32 -2.13 13.56
N ASP A 87 -2.04 -1.98 13.88
CA ASP A 87 -1.51 -0.96 14.81
C ASP A 87 -0.97 0.30 14.08
N GLY A 88 -1.42 0.55 12.85
CA GLY A 88 -0.86 1.55 11.94
C GLY A 88 -1.90 2.26 11.07
N TYR A 89 -1.41 2.91 10.01
CA TYR A 89 -2.21 3.62 9.02
C TYR A 89 -1.87 3.20 7.58
N GLN A 90 -2.83 3.37 6.68
CA GLN A 90 -2.69 3.16 5.25
C GLN A 90 -3.54 4.18 4.47
N PHE A 91 -3.35 4.23 3.16
CA PHE A 91 -4.15 5.05 2.25
C PHE A 91 -4.81 4.17 1.19
N PHE A 92 -5.96 4.61 0.71
CA PHE A 92 -6.70 3.93 -0.34
C PHE A 92 -7.11 4.90 -1.44
N LEU A 93 -6.82 4.58 -2.70
CA LEU A 93 -7.28 5.39 -3.83
C LEU A 93 -7.99 4.52 -4.87
N ARG A 94 -8.90 5.16 -5.60
CA ARG A 94 -9.58 4.59 -6.77
C ARG A 94 -9.58 5.57 -7.93
N ARG A 95 -9.29 5.05 -9.12
CA ARG A 95 -9.31 5.77 -10.39
C ARG A 95 -10.10 4.98 -11.42
N LYS A 96 -10.84 5.67 -12.29
CA LYS A 96 -11.62 5.05 -13.37
C LYS A 96 -11.33 5.75 -14.69
N LEU A 97 -11.48 5.03 -15.79
CA LEU A 97 -11.47 5.68 -17.09
C LEU A 97 -12.61 6.71 -17.20
N PRO A 98 -12.43 7.79 -17.99
CA PRO A 98 -13.49 8.71 -18.32
C PRO A 98 -14.71 8.02 -18.91
N GLN A 99 -15.89 8.63 -18.69
CA GLN A 99 -17.12 8.10 -19.28
C GLN A 99 -17.04 8.12 -20.81
N GLY A 100 -17.37 6.99 -21.43
CA GLY A 100 -17.35 6.85 -22.89
C GLY A 100 -15.98 6.59 -23.48
N PHE A 101 -14.94 6.46 -22.67
CA PHE A 101 -13.62 6.03 -23.13
C PHE A 101 -13.67 4.57 -23.64
N SER A 102 -12.88 4.29 -24.67
CA SER A 102 -12.76 2.97 -25.30
C SER A 102 -11.31 2.77 -25.74
N PHE A 103 -10.80 1.56 -25.55
CA PHE A 103 -9.55 1.06 -26.17
C PHE A 103 -9.79 0.50 -27.58
N ASP A 104 -10.98 0.69 -28.14
CA ASP A 104 -11.37 0.28 -29.49
C ASP A 104 -11.17 -1.23 -29.71
N GLY A 105 -11.58 -2.02 -28.71
CA GLY A 105 -11.45 -3.48 -28.69
C GLY A 105 -10.06 -3.99 -28.29
N GLN A 106 -9.11 -3.11 -27.98
CA GLN A 106 -7.74 -3.48 -27.58
C GLN A 106 -7.58 -3.65 -26.06
N GLY A 107 -8.64 -3.53 -25.27
CA GLY A 107 -8.59 -3.62 -23.80
C GLY A 107 -7.81 -4.84 -23.27
N PRO A 108 -8.09 -6.07 -23.74
CA PRO A 108 -7.34 -7.26 -23.32
C PRO A 108 -5.84 -7.21 -23.68
N GLU A 109 -5.49 -6.67 -24.85
CA GLU A 109 -4.09 -6.49 -25.26
C GLU A 109 -3.38 -5.46 -24.36
N ARG A 110 -4.04 -4.34 -24.05
CA ARG A 110 -3.53 -3.34 -23.10
C ARG A 110 -3.29 -3.90 -21.71
N MET A 111 -4.17 -4.77 -21.22
CA MET A 111 -3.98 -5.44 -19.93
C MET A 111 -2.82 -6.43 -19.96
N ALA A 112 -2.61 -7.14 -21.08
CA ALA A 112 -1.45 -8.02 -21.23
C ALA A 112 -0.13 -7.22 -21.28
N GLU A 113 -0.10 -6.11 -22.03
CA GLU A 113 1.02 -5.17 -22.06
C GLU A 113 1.34 -4.63 -20.66
N LEU A 114 0.31 -4.17 -19.95
CA LEU A 114 0.44 -3.68 -18.58
C LEU A 114 0.99 -4.78 -17.65
N SER A 115 0.45 -5.99 -17.70
CA SER A 115 0.93 -7.09 -16.86
C SER A 115 2.41 -7.39 -17.12
N SER A 116 2.85 -7.34 -18.39
CA SER A 116 4.27 -7.51 -18.73
C SER A 116 5.12 -6.36 -18.18
N TRP A 117 4.66 -5.11 -18.32
CA TRP A 117 5.37 -3.95 -17.82
C TRP A 117 5.47 -3.95 -16.29
N ILE A 118 4.38 -4.26 -15.57
CA ILE A 118 4.33 -4.38 -14.11
C ILE A 118 5.41 -5.36 -13.65
N GLY A 119 5.46 -6.57 -14.23
CA GLY A 119 6.46 -7.58 -13.88
C GLY A 119 7.89 -7.15 -14.20
N ALA A 120 8.11 -6.46 -15.33
CA ALA A 120 9.43 -5.94 -15.69
C ALA A 120 9.91 -4.79 -14.78
N ASN A 121 8.99 -4.07 -14.12
CA ASN A 121 9.28 -2.90 -13.28
C ASN A 121 9.26 -3.21 -11.78
N GLY A 122 9.51 -4.47 -11.42
CA GLY A 122 9.75 -4.90 -10.04
C GLY A 122 8.50 -5.16 -9.20
N TRP A 123 7.31 -5.00 -9.77
CA TRP A 123 6.08 -5.32 -9.05
C TRP A 123 5.91 -6.83 -8.88
N GLN A 124 5.37 -7.22 -7.74
CA GLN A 124 5.03 -8.59 -7.41
C GLN A 124 3.61 -8.89 -7.91
N ILE A 125 3.49 -9.63 -9.01
CA ILE A 125 2.19 -10.03 -9.55
C ILE A 125 1.67 -11.24 -8.78
N ALA A 126 0.47 -11.11 -8.23
CA ALA A 126 -0.24 -12.23 -7.61
C ALA A 126 -0.96 -13.05 -8.69
N PRO A 127 -1.13 -14.38 -8.48
CA PRO A 127 -1.97 -15.18 -9.36
C PRO A 127 -3.39 -14.59 -9.38
N SER A 128 -3.84 -14.08 -10.52
CA SER A 128 -5.23 -13.67 -10.69
C SER A 128 -6.07 -14.90 -11.10
N PRO A 129 -7.35 -14.97 -10.68
CA PRO A 129 -8.26 -15.94 -11.25
C PRO A 129 -8.38 -15.64 -12.75
N THR A 130 -7.64 -16.40 -13.55
CA THR A 130 -7.59 -16.22 -15.00
C THR A 130 -8.70 -17.05 -15.62
N TYR A 131 -9.52 -16.38 -16.44
CA TYR A 131 -10.31 -16.90 -17.56
C TYR A 131 -10.93 -18.29 -17.35
N GLY A 132 -12.19 -18.30 -16.89
CA GLY A 132 -13.09 -19.44 -16.95
C GLY A 132 -14.35 -19.09 -17.74
N GLU A 133 -15.14 -20.10 -18.10
CA GLU A 133 -16.42 -19.90 -18.78
C GLU A 133 -17.33 -19.00 -17.90
N GLY A 134 -17.71 -17.82 -18.40
CA GLY A 134 -18.56 -16.85 -17.70
C GLY A 134 -17.85 -15.78 -16.86
N ILE A 135 -16.51 -15.64 -16.98
CA ILE A 135 -15.75 -14.54 -16.37
C ILE A 135 -15.22 -13.65 -17.50
N ASP A 136 -15.85 -12.49 -17.68
CA ASP A 136 -15.55 -11.55 -18.78
C ASP A 136 -14.56 -10.44 -18.37
N ASN A 137 -14.13 -10.40 -17.11
CA ASN A 137 -13.21 -9.37 -16.61
C ASN A 137 -11.74 -9.80 -16.67
N VAL A 138 -10.88 -8.85 -17.02
CA VAL A 138 -9.43 -8.99 -16.99
C VAL A 138 -8.91 -8.32 -15.72
N VAL A 139 -8.37 -9.11 -14.80
CA VAL A 139 -7.89 -8.61 -13.50
C VAL A 139 -6.39 -8.81 -13.36
N ILE A 140 -5.68 -7.74 -13.02
CA ILE A 140 -4.30 -7.77 -12.57
C ILE A 140 -4.29 -7.42 -11.08
N VAL A 141 -3.67 -8.29 -10.28
CA VAL A 141 -3.42 -8.04 -8.86
C VAL A 141 -1.91 -8.00 -8.66
N ALA A 142 -1.39 -6.90 -8.13
CA ALA A 142 0.04 -6.72 -7.90
C ALA A 142 0.33 -5.97 -6.60
N GLY A 143 1.58 -5.99 -6.15
CA GLY A 143 2.08 -5.19 -5.05
C GLY A 143 3.49 -4.67 -5.33
N LYS A 144 3.87 -3.56 -4.70
CA LYS A 144 5.20 -2.97 -4.75
C LYS A 144 5.53 -2.33 -3.40
N PRO A 145 5.83 -3.14 -2.37
CA PRO A 145 5.99 -2.63 -1.00
C PRO A 145 7.10 -1.58 -0.86
N GLU A 146 8.16 -1.68 -1.65
CA GLU A 146 9.25 -0.71 -1.68
C GLU A 146 8.84 0.66 -2.22
N ALA A 147 7.71 0.75 -2.92
CA ALA A 147 7.08 1.98 -3.38
C ALA A 147 5.76 2.26 -2.64
N ARG A 148 5.61 1.72 -1.44
CA ARG A 148 4.45 1.89 -0.55
C ARG A 148 3.13 1.36 -1.09
N VAL A 149 3.14 0.45 -2.07
CA VAL A 149 1.91 -0.18 -2.57
C VAL A 149 1.80 -1.60 -2.03
N ALA A 150 0.90 -1.84 -1.07
CA ALA A 150 0.64 -3.22 -0.61
C ALA A 150 -0.14 -4.01 -1.65
N ARG A 151 -1.12 -3.35 -2.29
CA ARG A 151 -2.01 -3.97 -3.24
C ARG A 151 -2.44 -2.96 -4.31
N LEU A 152 -2.42 -3.41 -5.55
CA LEU A 152 -2.96 -2.77 -6.73
C LEU A 152 -3.88 -3.80 -7.41
N ASP A 153 -5.13 -3.42 -7.64
CA ASP A 153 -6.07 -4.14 -8.49
C ASP A 153 -6.36 -3.28 -9.71
N VAL A 154 -6.10 -3.81 -10.90
CA VAL A 154 -6.54 -3.24 -12.18
C VAL A 154 -7.58 -4.18 -12.75
N ASP A 155 -8.82 -3.72 -12.82
CA ASP A 155 -9.98 -4.48 -13.26
C ASP A 155 -10.54 -3.85 -14.53
N LEU A 156 -10.53 -4.62 -15.63
CA LEU A 156 -11.10 -4.22 -16.90
C LEU A 156 -12.28 -5.14 -17.23
N LEU A 157 -13.44 -4.54 -17.46
CA LEU A 157 -14.53 -5.13 -18.21
C LEU A 157 -14.47 -4.62 -19.66
N PRO A 158 -14.10 -5.47 -20.64
CA PRO A 158 -13.98 -5.05 -22.02
C PRO A 158 -15.33 -4.63 -22.61
N GLY A 159 -15.32 -3.55 -23.39
CA GLY A 159 -16.46 -3.16 -24.22
C GLY A 159 -16.68 -4.13 -25.38
N VAL A 160 -17.93 -4.32 -25.77
CA VAL A 160 -18.35 -5.12 -26.93
C VAL A 160 -18.90 -4.16 -27.97
N ALA A 161 -18.10 -3.89 -29.00
CA ALA A 161 -18.47 -2.94 -30.06
C ALA A 161 -19.81 -3.30 -30.76
N ALA A 162 -20.08 -4.60 -30.94
CA ALA A 162 -21.34 -5.07 -31.52
C ALA A 162 -22.58 -4.76 -30.66
N GLU A 163 -22.39 -4.57 -29.36
CA GLU A 163 -23.45 -4.24 -28.39
C GLU A 163 -23.45 -2.74 -28.03
N GLY A 164 -22.52 -1.95 -28.59
CA GLY A 164 -22.37 -0.53 -28.29
C GLY A 164 -21.91 -0.26 -26.86
N THR A 165 -21.29 -1.24 -26.19
CA THR A 165 -20.73 -1.06 -24.84
C THR A 165 -19.27 -0.58 -24.92
N VAL A 166 -18.85 0.16 -23.90
CA VAL A 166 -17.51 0.74 -23.78
C VAL A 166 -16.71 0.03 -22.69
N ASP A 167 -15.40 0.16 -22.73
CA ASP A 167 -14.51 -0.39 -21.70
C ASP A 167 -14.79 0.26 -20.34
N VAL A 168 -14.87 -0.56 -19.31
CA VAL A 168 -14.93 -0.10 -17.91
C VAL A 168 -13.67 -0.59 -17.23
N LEU A 169 -12.74 0.32 -16.95
CA LEU A 169 -11.53 0.03 -16.20
C LEU A 169 -11.51 0.80 -14.88
N GLU A 170 -11.21 0.08 -13.81
CA GLU A 170 -11.02 0.61 -12.47
C GLU A 170 -9.65 0.20 -11.93
N ILE A 171 -8.92 1.18 -11.39
CA ILE A 171 -7.71 0.96 -10.59
C ILE A 171 -8.09 1.20 -9.13
N ARG A 172 -7.80 0.22 -8.28
CA ARG A 172 -7.85 0.35 -6.82
C ARG A 172 -6.47 0.08 -6.28
N ALA A 173 -6.00 0.91 -5.36
CA ALA A 173 -4.73 0.69 -4.71
C ALA A 173 -4.82 0.97 -3.22
N THR A 174 -4.14 0.14 -2.44
CA THR A 174 -3.96 0.29 -1.00
C THR A 174 -2.47 0.40 -0.71
N SER A 175 -2.10 1.40 0.08
CA SER A 175 -0.72 1.58 0.49
C SER A 175 -0.26 0.46 1.44
N THR A 176 1.05 0.38 1.68
CA THR A 176 1.58 -0.37 2.82
C THR A 176 1.00 0.14 4.13
N CYS A 177 0.87 -0.78 5.09
CA CYS A 177 0.47 -0.43 6.45
C CYS A 177 1.71 0.05 7.21
N GLU A 178 1.76 1.35 7.47
CA GLU A 178 2.86 2.01 8.16
C GLU A 178 2.54 2.17 9.65
N PRO A 179 3.52 2.07 10.56
CA PRO A 179 3.28 2.27 11.98
C PRO A 179 2.84 3.71 12.25
N GLY A 180 1.80 3.92 13.07
CA GLY A 180 1.37 5.26 13.44
C GLY A 180 -0.10 5.34 13.85
N ASP A 181 -0.50 6.52 14.33
CA ASP A 181 -1.88 6.78 14.75
C ASP A 181 -2.67 7.42 13.60
N ALA A 182 -3.46 6.61 12.88
CA ALA A 182 -4.30 7.09 11.79
C ALA A 182 -5.26 8.21 12.23
N ALA A 183 -5.79 8.14 13.47
CA ALA A 183 -6.70 9.15 13.99
C ALA A 183 -5.96 10.45 14.27
N GLY A 184 -4.78 10.37 14.91
CA GLY A 184 -3.92 11.53 15.14
C GLY A 184 -3.40 12.20 13.86
N ILE A 185 -3.17 11.43 12.79
CA ILE A 185 -2.84 11.97 11.46
C ILE A 185 -4.06 12.65 10.84
N LEU A 186 -5.25 12.04 10.93
CA LEU A 186 -6.49 12.63 10.42
C LEU A 186 -6.87 13.92 11.16
N ASP A 187 -6.66 13.97 12.47
CA ASP A 187 -6.93 15.17 13.28
C ASP A 187 -5.99 16.31 12.87
N GLN A 188 -4.71 16.03 12.61
CA GLN A 188 -3.78 17.01 12.05
C GLN A 188 -4.17 17.45 10.65
N LEU A 189 -4.56 16.49 9.80
CA LEU A 189 -5.00 16.73 8.43
C LEU A 189 -6.20 17.70 8.37
N ARG A 190 -7.13 17.57 9.32
CA ARG A 190 -8.30 18.46 9.43
C ARG A 190 -7.98 19.80 10.11
N GLY A 191 -6.83 19.96 10.77
CA GLY A 191 -6.51 21.17 11.50
C GLY A 191 -7.56 21.55 12.57
N PRO A 192 -7.76 22.85 12.88
CA PRO A 192 -8.70 23.31 13.91
C PRO A 192 -10.18 23.26 13.48
N LEU A 193 -10.51 22.52 12.42
CA LEU A 193 -11.87 22.51 11.88
C LEU A 193 -12.87 22.00 12.93
N THR A 194 -13.92 22.78 13.13
CA THR A 194 -15.00 22.49 14.09
C THR A 194 -16.11 21.61 13.49
N ALA A 195 -16.04 21.36 12.19
CA ALA A 195 -16.93 20.47 11.44
C ALA A 195 -16.09 19.59 10.50
N VAL A 196 -16.63 18.42 10.12
CA VAL A 196 -16.00 17.58 9.09
C VAL A 196 -16.01 18.37 7.78
N PRO A 197 -14.84 18.70 7.19
CA PRO A 197 -14.79 19.42 5.92
C PRO A 197 -15.53 18.64 4.84
N GLU A 198 -16.25 19.36 3.99
CA GLU A 198 -16.84 18.77 2.79
C GLU A 198 -15.74 18.29 1.85
N ASP A 199 -16.06 17.32 0.99
CA ASP A 199 -15.11 16.76 0.03
C ASP A 199 -14.82 17.73 -1.15
N THR A 200 -15.12 19.02 -0.97
CA THR A 200 -14.92 20.10 -1.93
C THR A 200 -13.43 20.35 -2.11
N GLY A 201 -12.92 20.16 -3.34
CA GLY A 201 -11.49 20.34 -3.66
C GLY A 201 -10.84 19.11 -4.28
N ILE A 202 -11.49 17.94 -4.21
CA ILE A 202 -11.10 16.80 -5.05
C ILE A 202 -11.63 17.05 -6.47
N PRO A 203 -10.76 17.03 -7.51
CA PRO A 203 -11.23 17.20 -8.87
C PRO A 203 -11.96 15.94 -9.35
N ASP A 204 -13.01 16.12 -10.16
CA ASP A 204 -13.73 14.99 -10.77
C ASP A 204 -12.83 14.17 -11.72
N LEU A 205 -11.87 14.86 -12.35
CA LEU A 205 -10.90 14.35 -13.30
C LEU A 205 -9.50 14.80 -12.89
N GLU A 206 -8.53 13.89 -12.89
CA GLU A 206 -7.14 14.19 -12.55
C GLU A 206 -6.18 13.47 -13.51
N SER A 207 -5.25 14.22 -14.11
CA SER A 207 -4.16 13.64 -14.89
C SER A 207 -3.14 12.95 -13.97
N PRO A 208 -2.53 11.83 -14.40
CA PRO A 208 -1.41 11.22 -13.69
C PRO A 208 -0.17 12.13 -13.52
N ASP A 209 -0.10 13.24 -14.25
CA ASP A 209 0.94 14.28 -14.12
C ASP A 209 0.56 15.41 -13.15
N ALA A 210 -0.68 15.42 -12.63
CA ALA A 210 -1.09 16.39 -11.64
C ALA A 210 -0.25 16.25 -10.36
N THR A 211 0.05 17.38 -9.71
CA THR A 211 0.70 17.35 -8.40
C THR A 211 -0.27 16.73 -7.38
N PRO A 212 0.06 15.60 -6.75
CA PRO A 212 -0.86 14.94 -5.84
C PRO A 212 -1.09 15.80 -4.58
N LEU A 213 -2.36 15.93 -4.18
CA LEU A 213 -2.74 16.63 -2.96
C LEU A 213 -2.60 15.71 -1.74
N PHE A 214 -2.23 16.29 -0.60
CA PHE A 214 -2.28 15.64 0.71
C PHE A 214 -2.99 16.55 1.72
N GLU A 215 -2.61 17.82 1.81
CA GLU A 215 -3.13 18.81 2.77
C GLU A 215 -4.29 19.66 2.21
N ARG A 216 -5.32 19.03 1.66
CA ARG A 216 -6.41 19.80 1.00
C ARG A 216 -7.36 20.55 1.96
N PHE A 217 -7.21 20.38 3.27
CA PHE A 217 -8.04 21.05 4.28
C PHE A 217 -7.37 22.26 4.92
N GLU A 218 -6.13 22.61 4.52
CA GLU A 218 -5.48 23.84 4.97
C GLU A 218 -5.97 25.09 4.22
N GLU A 219 -6.54 24.93 3.02
CA GLU A 219 -7.14 26.02 2.25
C GLU A 219 -8.65 26.16 2.56
N GLY A 220 -8.95 26.77 3.72
CA GLY A 220 -10.30 27.20 4.12
C GLY A 220 -10.34 28.66 4.54
#